data_AF-A0A6I5A574-F1
#
_entry.id   AF-A0A6I5A574-F1
#
_cell.length_a   1.000
_cell.length_b   1.000
_cell.length_c   1.000
_cell.angle_alpha   90.00
_cell.angle_beta   90.00
_cell.angle_gamma   90.00
#
_symmetry.space_group_name_H-M   'P 1'
#
loop_
_entity.id
_entity.type
_entity.pdbx_description
1 polymer ?
#
loop_
_entity_poly.entity_id
_entity_poly.type
_entity_poly.pdbx_seq_one_letter_code
_entity_poly.pdbx_strand_id
1 'polypeptide(L)'
;MENIDDRLMPIFIPSTKGECLSYFRKVLTLTQMDVAKTCEIERSSISKMENGDIEVHVVAWNFITHQVYTTLEIKSNGISYQDFNRFLNKLYEQESVSL
;
A
#
# COMPACT_ATOMS: atom_id res chain seq x y z
N MET A 1 -2.20 -23.35 -1.17
CA MET A 1 -2.59 -21.99 -0.77
C MET A 1 -1.94 -21.73 0.58
N GLU A 2 -0.89 -20.91 0.62
CA GLU A 2 -0.37 -20.43 1.90
C GLU A 2 -1.47 -19.60 2.59
N ASN A 3 -1.78 -19.95 3.83
CA ASN A 3 -2.70 -19.18 4.67
C ASN A 3 -2.14 -17.77 4.78
N ILE A 4 -2.85 -16.80 4.20
CA ILE A 4 -2.70 -15.41 4.60
C ILE A 4 -2.96 -15.42 6.11
N ASP A 5 -1.93 -15.11 6.89
CA ASP A 5 -1.98 -15.11 8.34
C ASP A 5 -3.25 -14.39 8.80
N ASP A 6 -4.15 -15.10 9.48
CA ASP A 6 -5.46 -14.59 9.92
C ASP A 6 -5.34 -13.29 10.74
N ARG A 7 -4.13 -12.99 11.24
CA ARG A 7 -3.75 -11.75 11.92
C ARG A 7 -3.67 -10.52 11.01
N LEU A 8 -3.76 -10.68 9.69
CA LEU A 8 -3.85 -9.61 8.70
C LEU A 8 -5.31 -9.33 8.25
N MET A 9 -6.30 -10.03 8.81
CA MET A 9 -7.71 -9.99 8.39
C MET A 9 -8.49 -8.64 8.48
N PRO A 10 -8.09 -7.55 9.17
CA PRO A 10 -8.92 -6.34 9.14
C PRO A 10 -8.74 -5.49 7.87
N ILE A 11 -7.79 -5.82 6.98
CA ILE A 11 -7.45 -4.96 5.85
C ILE A 11 -7.85 -5.64 4.55
N PHE A 12 -8.82 -5.05 3.85
CA PHE A 12 -9.06 -5.37 2.44
C PHE A 12 -7.80 -4.99 1.65
N ILE A 13 -7.21 -5.97 0.95
CA ILE A 13 -6.06 -5.74 0.07
C ILE A 13 -6.58 -5.75 -1.37
N PRO A 14 -6.59 -4.60 -2.07
CA PRO A 14 -7.04 -4.52 -3.46
C PRO A 14 -6.18 -5.36 -4.42
N SER A 15 -6.72 -5.63 -5.61
CA SER A 15 -6.07 -6.44 -6.66
C SER A 15 -4.73 -5.85 -7.10
N THR A 16 -4.69 -4.54 -7.34
CA THR A 16 -3.48 -3.90 -7.86
C THR A 16 -2.80 -3.00 -6.83
N LYS A 17 -1.50 -2.78 -7.02
CA LYS A 17 -0.71 -1.87 -6.17
C LYS A 17 -1.24 -0.42 -6.18
N GLY A 18 -1.76 0.03 -7.32
CA GLY A 18 -2.37 1.37 -7.47
C GLY A 18 -3.69 1.51 -6.70
N GLU A 19 -4.58 0.53 -6.83
CA GLU A 19 -5.83 0.49 -6.05
C GLU A 19 -5.54 0.40 -4.54
N CYS A 20 -4.52 -0.38 -4.16
CA CYS A 20 -4.05 -0.49 -2.78
C CYS A 20 -3.56 0.84 -2.23
N LEU A 21 -2.76 1.59 -3.00
CA LEU A 21 -2.36 2.96 -2.66
C LEU A 21 -3.58 3.86 -2.40
N SER A 22 -4.58 3.81 -3.29
CA SER A 22 -5.81 4.62 -3.15
C SER A 22 -6.61 4.21 -1.91
N TYR A 23 -6.77 2.92 -1.68
CA TYR A 23 -7.50 2.37 -0.54
C TYR A 23 -6.83 2.76 0.78
N PHE A 24 -5.53 2.51 0.94
CA PHE A 24 -4.79 2.84 2.15
C PHE A 24 -4.81 4.34 2.44
N ARG A 25 -4.66 5.18 1.41
CA ARG A 25 -4.81 6.62 1.56
C ARG A 25 -6.19 7.02 2.11
N LYS A 26 -7.26 6.43 1.59
CA LYS A 26 -8.63 6.68 2.07
C LYS A 26 -8.85 6.20 3.50
N VAL A 27 -8.34 5.02 3.86
CA VAL A 27 -8.40 4.48 5.23
C VAL A 27 -7.68 5.40 6.22
N LEU A 28 -6.54 5.96 5.82
CA LEU A 28 -5.79 6.94 6.61
C LEU A 28 -6.41 8.35 6.58
N THR A 29 -7.54 8.54 5.88
CA THR A 29 -8.20 9.84 5.68
C THR A 29 -7.31 10.93 5.06
N LEU A 30 -6.30 10.52 4.27
CA LEU A 30 -5.39 11.43 3.59
C LEU A 30 -5.94 11.86 2.23
N THR A 31 -5.68 13.10 1.84
CA THR A 31 -5.89 13.55 0.46
C THR A 31 -4.70 13.16 -0.42
N GLN A 32 -4.88 13.14 -1.74
CA GLN A 32 -3.76 12.93 -2.67
C GLN A 32 -2.71 14.06 -2.53
N MET A 33 -3.12 15.25 -2.12
CA MET A 33 -2.22 16.38 -1.87
C MET A 33 -1.33 16.16 -0.64
N ASP A 34 -1.86 15.52 0.41
CA ASP A 34 -1.07 15.23 1.61
C ASP A 34 0.06 14.25 1.30
N VAL A 35 -0.26 13.17 0.58
CA VAL A 35 0.73 12.19 0.11
C VAL A 35 1.77 12.85 -0.79
N ALA A 36 1.31 13.66 -1.76
CA ALA A 36 2.17 14.38 -2.70
C ALA A 36 3.21 15.27 -1.99
N LYS A 37 2.75 16.09 -1.03
CA LYS A 37 3.62 16.97 -0.26
C LYS A 37 4.65 16.20 0.57
N THR A 38 4.22 15.17 1.29
CA THR A 38 5.12 14.38 2.15
C THR A 38 6.15 13.60 1.34
N CYS A 39 5.77 13.11 0.16
CA CYS A 39 6.64 12.31 -0.69
C CYS A 39 7.43 13.13 -1.71
N GLU A 40 7.28 14.47 -1.72
CA GLU A 40 7.91 15.38 -2.69
C GLU A 40 7.65 14.99 -4.16
N ILE A 41 6.41 14.63 -4.46
CA ILE A 41 5.96 14.23 -5.80
C ILE A 41 4.72 15.02 -6.21
N GLU A 42 4.46 15.14 -7.51
CA GLU A 42 3.28 15.84 -7.97
C GLU A 42 1.98 15.12 -7.58
N ARG A 43 0.96 15.89 -7.18
CA ARG A 43 -0.38 15.34 -6.90
C ARG A 43 -1.01 14.64 -8.12
N SER A 44 -0.71 15.12 -9.33
CA SER A 44 -1.09 14.49 -10.59
C SER A 44 -0.54 13.07 -10.70
N SER A 45 0.72 12.85 -10.29
CA SER A 45 1.37 11.55 -10.26
C SER A 45 0.70 10.62 -9.25
N ILE A 46 0.31 11.10 -8.06
CA ILE A 46 -0.50 10.31 -7.10
C ILE A 46 -1.78 9.80 -7.76
N SER A 47 -2.51 10.69 -8.44
CA SER A 47 -3.75 10.31 -9.12
C SER A 47 -3.52 9.25 -10.20
N LYS A 48 -2.47 9.41 -11.03
CA LYS A 48 -2.13 8.46 -12.08
C LYS A 48 -1.73 7.09 -11.50
N MET A 49 -0.96 7.08 -10.41
CA MET A 49 -0.61 5.84 -9.68
C MET A 49 -1.85 5.12 -9.15
N GLU A 50 -2.78 5.86 -8.53
CA GLU A 50 -4.01 5.28 -7.97
C GLU A 50 -4.94 4.71 -9.03
N ASN A 51 -4.91 5.26 -10.24
CA ASN A 51 -5.69 4.79 -11.39
C ASN A 51 -5.01 3.64 -12.16
N GLY A 52 -3.75 3.32 -11.86
CA GLY A 52 -2.95 2.37 -12.63
C GLY A 52 -2.42 2.93 -13.96
N ASP A 53 -2.50 4.24 -14.18
CA ASP A 53 -1.98 4.90 -15.39
C ASP A 53 -0.44 4.87 -15.44
N ILE A 54 0.20 4.82 -14.27
CA ILE A 54 1.66 4.70 -14.10
C ILE A 54 1.98 3.77 -12.92
N GLU A 55 3.20 3.23 -12.90
CA GLU A 55 3.67 2.43 -11.77
C GLU A 55 3.73 3.21 -10.46
N VAL A 56 3.45 2.50 -9.36
CA VAL A 56 3.50 3.09 -8.01
C VAL A 56 4.94 3.38 -7.59
N HIS A 57 5.24 4.65 -7.39
CA HIS A 57 6.54 5.12 -6.93
C HIS A 57 6.87 4.59 -5.52
N VAL A 58 8.09 4.11 -5.34
CA VAL A 58 8.55 3.46 -4.09
C VAL A 58 8.42 4.36 -2.85
N VAL A 59 8.63 5.67 -2.99
CA VAL A 59 8.52 6.62 -1.88
C VAL A 59 7.07 6.73 -1.40
N ALA A 60 6.12 6.87 -2.33
CA ALA A 60 4.69 6.92 -2.00
C ALA A 60 4.21 5.60 -1.39
N TRP A 61 4.70 4.48 -1.92
CA TRP A 61 4.42 3.15 -1.40
C TRP A 61 4.90 2.98 0.03
N ASN A 62 6.19 3.23 0.30
CA ASN A 62 6.75 3.08 1.63
C ASN A 62 6.12 4.02 2.65
N PHE A 63 5.81 5.25 2.24
CA PHE A 63 5.08 6.18 3.09
C PHE A 63 3.72 5.61 3.50
N ILE A 64 2.89 5.21 2.51
CA ILE A 64 1.52 4.81 2.80
C ILE A 64 1.45 3.51 3.60
N THR A 65 2.28 2.52 3.27
CA THR A 65 2.26 1.22 3.95
C THR A 65 2.80 1.35 5.37
N HIS A 66 3.78 2.22 5.60
CA HIS A 66 4.26 2.51 6.95
C HIS A 66 3.18 3.20 7.80
N GLN A 67 2.46 4.18 7.25
CA GLN A 67 1.36 4.84 7.95
C GLN A 67 0.25 3.84 8.32
N VAL A 68 -0.18 3.00 7.38
CA VAL A 68 -1.15 1.94 7.63
C VAL A 68 -0.68 0.99 8.74
N TYR A 69 0.57 0.55 8.66
CA TYR A 69 1.16 -0.34 9.66
C TYR A 69 1.15 0.25 11.07
N THR A 70 1.41 1.56 11.20
CA THR A 70 1.37 2.25 12.49
C THR A 70 -0.04 2.56 12.98
N THR A 71 -0.97 2.89 12.09
CA THR A 71 -2.31 3.37 12.45
C THR A 71 -3.28 2.24 12.71
N LEU A 72 -3.23 1.14 11.94
CA LEU A 72 -4.16 0.01 12.07
C LEU A 72 -3.70 -1.02 13.09
N GLU A 73 -2.81 -0.65 14.01
CA GLU A 73 -2.30 -1.53 15.07
C GLU A 73 -1.73 -2.87 14.57
N ILE A 74 -1.27 -2.95 13.31
CA ILE A 74 -0.68 -4.17 12.74
C ILE A 74 0.53 -4.62 13.57
N LYS A 75 1.31 -3.65 14.08
CA LYS A 75 2.41 -3.88 15.02
C LYS A 75 1.97 -4.69 16.26
N SER A 76 0.75 -4.45 16.75
CA SER A 76 0.20 -5.11 17.94
C SER A 76 -0.02 -6.61 17.74
N ASN A 77 -0.11 -7.07 16.47
CA ASN A 77 -0.25 -8.48 16.12
C ASN A 77 1.10 -9.23 16.06
N GLY A 78 2.19 -8.58 16.47
CA GLY A 78 3.55 -9.15 16.48
C GLY A 78 4.20 -9.25 15.09
N ILE A 79 3.61 -8.60 14.08
CA ILE A 79 4.13 -8.57 12.71
C ILE A 79 5.09 -7.38 12.60
N SER A 80 6.30 -7.59 12.06
CA SER A 80 7.23 -6.49 11.79
C SER A 80 6.83 -5.72 10.53
N TYR A 81 7.21 -4.44 10.44
CA TYR A 81 6.97 -3.66 9.21
C TYR A 81 7.64 -4.31 7.98
N GLN A 82 8.82 -4.91 8.16
CA GLN A 82 9.52 -5.61 7.08
C GLN A 82 8.71 -6.80 6.56
N ASP A 83 8.11 -7.59 7.44
CA ASP A 83 7.29 -8.74 7.03
C ASP A 83 5.98 -8.28 6.37
N PHE A 84 5.34 -7.26 6.92
CA PHE A 84 4.15 -6.65 6.32
C PHE A 84 4.43 -6.11 4.90
N ASN A 85 5.48 -5.30 4.74
CA ASN A 85 5.82 -4.75 3.43
C ASN A 85 6.28 -5.83 2.45
N ARG A 86 7.00 -6.87 2.92
CA ARG A 86 7.39 -8.02 2.11
C ARG A 86 6.18 -8.80 1.62
N PHE A 87 5.19 -9.03 2.49
CA PHE A 87 3.94 -9.68 2.13
C PHE A 87 3.22 -8.91 1.03
N LEU A 88 3.04 -7.59 1.19
CA LEU A 88 2.40 -6.78 0.16
C LEU A 88 3.17 -6.78 -1.16
N ASN A 89 4.50 -6.64 -1.13
CA ASN A 89 5.30 -6.68 -2.36
C ASN A 89 5.21 -8.05 -3.05
N LYS A 90 5.25 -9.16 -2.31
CA LYS A 90 5.06 -10.52 -2.87
C LYS A 90 3.72 -10.68 -3.59
N LEU A 91 2.64 -10.12 -3.03
CA LEU A 91 1.32 -10.17 -3.66
C LEU A 91 1.32 -9.50 -5.05
N TYR A 92 1.96 -8.34 -5.19
CA TYR A 92 1.98 -7.58 -6.44
C TYR A 92 3.13 -7.94 -7.39
N GLU A 93 4.20 -8.59 -6.91
CA GLU A 93 5.23 -9.16 -7.78
C GLU A 93 4.66 -10.31 -8.63
N GLN A 94 3.69 -11.07 -8.11
CA GLN A 94 3.03 -12.16 -8.84
C GLN A 94 2.14 -11.69 -10.01
N GLU A 95 1.67 -10.44 -10.01
CA GLU A 95 0.91 -9.87 -11.14
C GLU A 95 1.76 -9.67 -12.40
N SER A 96 3.08 -9.49 -12.25
CA SER A 96 4.00 -9.24 -13.38
C SER A 96 4.35 -10.48 -14.23
N VAL A 97 3.85 -11.67 -13.87
CA VAL A 97 4.19 -12.95 -14.53
C VAL A 97 3.06 -13.49 -15.43
N SER A 98 1.92 -12.80 -15.53
CA SER A 98 0.85 -13.21 -16.46
C SER A 98 1.01 -12.51 -17.81
N LEU A 99 1.62 -13.23 -18.76
CA LEU A 99 1.71 -12.91 -20.20
C LEU A 99 0.33 -12.88 -20.87
#